data_AF-A0A9W7WNB5-F1
#
_entry.id   AF-A0A9W7WNB5-F1
#
_cell.length_a   1.000
_cell.length_b   1.000
_cell.length_c   1.000
_cell.angle_alpha   90.00
_cell.angle_beta   90.00
_cell.angle_gamma   90.00
#
_symmetry.space_group_name_H-M   'P 1'
#
loop_
_entity.id
_entity.type
_entity.pdbx_description
1 polymer ?
#
loop_
_entity_poly.entity_id
_entity_poly.type
_entity_poly.pdbx_seq_one_letter_code
_entity_poly.pdbx_strand_id
1 'polypeptide(L)'
;MGQTAGNIAKFFGVCERTIRYRMSQNGLRVNDLFSALEDAELDALVEDTLRCNPNAGYKMMFGYLSAQGVCVQRIRVQESMRRVDLQGVLMRSLQLNPRRRRKYSVPGPNSLWHIDGNHKLIR
;
A
#
# COMPACT_ATOMS: atom_id res chain seq x y z
N MET A 1 6.31 2.14 5.55
CA MET A 1 5.38 1.32 6.36
C MET A 1 5.74 1.50 7.82
N GLY A 2 4.77 1.76 8.70
CA GLY A 2 5.01 1.88 10.14
C GLY A 2 5.39 0.53 10.76
N GLN A 3 6.19 0.56 11.82
CA GLN A 3 6.54 -0.64 12.60
C GLN A 3 5.48 -0.89 13.69
N THR A 4 5.17 -2.15 13.97
CA THR A 4 4.29 -2.50 15.10
C THR A 4 4.99 -2.27 16.42
N ALA A 5 4.23 -2.01 17.50
CA ALA A 5 4.80 -1.88 18.85
C ALA A 5 5.63 -3.09 19.25
N GLY A 6 5.22 -4.31 18.86
CA GLY A 6 5.98 -5.54 19.07
C GLY A 6 7.32 -5.59 18.31
N ASN A 7 7.38 -5.11 17.07
CA ASN A 7 8.64 -5.04 16.33
C ASN A 7 9.57 -4.00 16.93
N ILE A 8 9.04 -2.84 17.31
CA ILE A 8 9.79 -1.79 18.02
C ILE A 8 10.36 -2.37 19.31
N ALA A 9 9.54 -3.07 20.10
CA ALA A 9 9.97 -3.74 21.32
C ALA A 9 11.15 -4.72 21.09
N LYS A 10 11.08 -5.54 20.03
CA LYS A 10 12.18 -6.44 19.66
C LYS A 10 13.45 -5.69 19.28
N PHE A 11 13.37 -4.60 18.52
CA PHE A 11 14.55 -3.80 18.16
C PHE A 11 15.22 -3.16 19.37
N PHE A 12 14.44 -2.74 20.36
CA PHE A 12 14.95 -2.09 21.57
C PHE A 12 15.21 -3.06 22.74
N GLY A 13 14.96 -4.37 22.57
CA GLY A 13 15.17 -5.36 23.62
C GLY A 13 14.26 -5.17 24.84
N VAL A 14 13.07 -4.60 24.66
CA VAL A 14 12.11 -4.32 25.74
C VAL A 14 10.80 -5.07 25.51
N CYS A 15 9.97 -5.18 26.55
CA CYS A 15 8.64 -5.74 26.38
C CYS A 15 7.72 -4.75 25.64
N GLU A 16 6.75 -5.28 24.88
CA GLU A 16 5.78 -4.47 24.13
C GLU A 16 4.97 -3.52 25.03
N ARG A 17 4.75 -3.91 26.30
CA ARG A 17 4.10 -3.07 27.31
C ARG A 17 4.85 -1.76 27.52
N THR A 18 6.19 -1.79 27.56
CA THR A 18 7.02 -0.59 27.72
C THR A 18 6.85 0.36 26.53
N ILE A 19 6.80 -0.16 25.30
CA ILE A 19 6.56 0.66 24.11
C ILE A 19 5.16 1.29 24.15
N ARG A 20 4.11 0.50 24.42
CA ARG A 20 2.74 1.03 24.53
C ARG A 20 2.59 2.07 25.64
N TYR A 21 3.24 1.85 26.79
CA TYR A 21 3.26 2.81 27.90
C TYR A 21 3.94 4.12 27.49
N ARG A 22 5.10 4.06 26.84
CA ARG A 22 5.77 5.27 26.33
C ARG A 22 4.94 5.99 25.27
N MET A 23 4.29 5.24 24.37
CA MET A 23 3.37 5.83 23.40
C MET A 23 2.24 6.59 24.10
N SER A 24 1.58 6.02 25.12
CA SER A 24 0.50 6.70 25.83
C SER A 24 0.98 7.92 26.61
N GLN A 25 2.13 7.84 27.28
CA GLN A 25 2.73 8.97 28.00
C GLN A 25 3.06 10.16 27.09
N ASN A 26 3.41 9.89 25.83
CA ASN A 26 3.72 10.92 24.83
C ASN A 26 2.52 11.26 23.93
N GLY A 27 1.32 10.75 24.25
CA GLY A 27 0.11 11.02 23.45
C GLY A 27 0.13 10.44 22.03
N LEU A 28 1.01 9.48 21.74
CA LEU A 28 1.15 8.89 20.41
C LEU A 28 0.09 7.79 20.20
N ARG A 29 -0.93 8.06 19.38
CA ARG A 29 -1.89 7.03 18.95
C ARG A 29 -1.71 6.73 17.48
N VAL A 30 -1.84 5.45 17.12
CA VAL A 30 -1.78 5.01 15.72
C VAL A 30 -2.92 5.65 14.91
N ASN A 31 -4.08 5.88 15.53
CA ASN A 31 -5.22 6.49 14.87
C ASN A 31 -4.98 7.96 14.48
N ASP A 32 -4.11 8.68 15.20
CA ASP A 32 -3.78 10.08 14.89
C ASP A 32 -2.97 10.20 13.58
N LEU A 33 -2.44 9.08 13.07
CA LEU A 33 -1.75 9.03 11.78
C LEU A 33 -2.73 9.00 10.59
N PHE A 34 -4.01 8.71 10.82
CA PHE A 34 -5.02 8.61 9.77
C PHE A 34 -5.88 9.87 9.74
N SER A 35 -6.22 10.32 8.53
CA SER A 35 -7.18 11.39 8.30
C SER A 35 -8.56 10.96 8.80
N ALA A 36 -9.20 11.83 9.56
CA ALA A 36 -10.60 11.68 9.94
C ALA A 36 -11.48 11.97 8.71
N LEU A 37 -11.75 10.93 7.92
CA LEU A 37 -12.59 10.97 6.73
C LEU A 37 -13.77 10.02 6.90
N GLU A 38 -14.96 10.47 6.54
CA GLU A 38 -16.12 9.59 6.37
C GLU A 38 -15.99 8.74 5.11
N ASP A 39 -16.76 7.65 5.05
CA ASP A 39 -16.71 6.76 3.87
C ASP A 39 -17.19 7.47 2.60
N ALA A 40 -18.17 8.36 2.68
CA ALA A 40 -18.66 9.12 1.53
C ALA A 40 -17.60 10.08 0.96
N GLU A 41 -16.84 10.75 1.83
CA GLU A 41 -15.76 11.65 1.42
C GLU A 41 -14.62 10.86 0.77
N LEU A 42 -14.28 9.70 1.34
CA LEU A 42 -13.28 8.79 0.77
C LEU A 42 -13.73 8.27 -0.61
N ASP A 43 -14.98 7.89 -0.74
CA ASP A 43 -15.55 7.39 -1.99
C ASP A 43 -15.50 8.46 -3.10
N ALA A 44 -15.78 9.73 -2.78
CA ALA A 44 -15.66 10.84 -3.72
C ALA A 44 -14.20 11.07 -4.19
N LEU A 45 -13.23 11.02 -3.27
CA LEU A 45 -11.80 11.15 -3.62
C LEU A 45 -11.31 9.97 -4.49
N VAL A 46 -11.78 8.76 -4.19
CA VAL A 46 -11.47 7.56 -4.97
C VAL A 46 -12.08 7.65 -6.36
N GLU A 47 -13.32 8.10 -6.47
CA GLU A 47 -14.00 8.30 -7.75
C GLU A 47 -13.25 9.32 -8.62
N ASP A 48 -12.89 10.48 -8.08
CA ASP A 48 -12.14 11.51 -8.81
C ASP A 48 -10.78 10.99 -9.29
N THR A 49 -10.07 10.27 -8.42
CA THR A 49 -8.78 9.65 -8.77
C THR A 49 -8.94 8.60 -9.88
N LEU A 50 -10.02 7.81 -9.85
CA LEU A 50 -10.31 6.81 -10.89
C LEU A 50 -10.70 7.44 -12.22
N ARG A 51 -11.36 8.61 -12.24
CA ARG A 51 -11.64 9.33 -13.50
C ARG A 51 -10.37 9.70 -14.24
N CYS A 52 -9.35 10.19 -13.53
CA CYS A 52 -8.04 10.49 -14.13
C CYS A 52 -7.19 9.24 -14.38
N ASN A 53 -7.36 8.18 -13.58
CA ASN A 53 -6.53 6.97 -13.63
C ASN A 53 -7.40 5.69 -13.56
N PRO A 54 -8.13 5.33 -14.62
CA PRO A 54 -9.12 4.23 -14.58
C PRO A 54 -8.54 2.85 -14.23
N ASN A 55 -7.23 2.67 -14.50
CA ASN A 55 -6.51 1.42 -14.26
C ASN A 55 -5.77 1.40 -12.92
N ALA A 56 -5.93 2.42 -12.07
CA ALA A 56 -5.27 2.47 -10.76
C ALA A 56 -5.77 1.34 -9.86
N GLY A 57 -4.87 0.43 -9.48
CA GLY A 57 -5.13 -0.53 -8.41
C GLY A 57 -4.99 0.10 -7.02
N TYR A 58 -5.43 -0.60 -5.97
CA TYR A 58 -5.44 -0.06 -4.59
C TYR A 58 -4.08 0.46 -4.09
N LYS A 59 -2.96 -0.10 -4.58
CA LYS A 59 -1.62 0.40 -4.22
C LYS A 59 -1.33 1.78 -4.81
N MET A 60 -1.75 2.01 -6.06
CA MET A 60 -1.63 3.30 -6.71
C MET A 60 -2.59 4.29 -6.06
N MET A 61 -3.84 3.87 -5.83
CA MET A 61 -4.84 4.67 -5.11
C MET A 61 -4.32 5.16 -3.76
N PHE A 62 -3.72 4.27 -2.96
CA PHE A 62 -3.09 4.63 -1.70
C PHE A 62 -1.99 5.69 -1.87
N GLY A 63 -1.19 5.57 -2.94
CA GLY A 63 -0.16 6.56 -3.28
C GLY A 63 -0.73 7.92 -3.66
N TYR A 64 -1.79 7.95 -4.47
CA TYR A 64 -2.46 9.20 -4.85
C TYR A 64 -3.06 9.91 -3.64
N LEU A 65 -3.80 9.19 -2.80
CA LEU A 65 -4.35 9.74 -1.56
C LEU A 65 -3.23 10.25 -0.64
N SER A 66 -2.14 9.49 -0.48
CA SER A 66 -0.99 9.92 0.32
C SER A 66 -0.34 11.19 -0.25
N ALA A 67 -0.25 11.34 -1.57
CA ALA A 67 0.29 12.53 -2.24
C ALA A 67 -0.61 13.76 -2.05
N GLN A 68 -1.91 13.56 -1.80
CA GLN A 68 -2.86 14.59 -1.42
C GLN A 68 -2.88 14.89 0.09
N GLY A 69 -1.99 14.27 0.87
CA GLY A 69 -1.94 14.42 2.33
C GLY A 69 -3.01 13.62 3.08
N VAL A 70 -3.72 12.74 2.39
CA VAL A 70 -4.80 11.91 2.93
C VAL A 70 -4.24 10.54 3.31
N CYS A 71 -4.16 10.27 4.61
CA CYS A 71 -3.67 9.01 5.14
C CYS A 71 -4.84 8.16 5.62
N VAL A 72 -5.11 7.03 4.96
CA VAL A 72 -6.30 6.20 5.25
C VAL A 72 -5.88 4.75 5.48
N GLN A 73 -6.62 4.02 6.30
CA GLN A 73 -6.36 2.59 6.47
C GLN A 73 -6.50 1.87 5.12
N ARG A 74 -5.56 0.95 4.84
CA ARG A 74 -5.54 0.19 3.59
C ARG A 74 -6.85 -0.57 3.32
N ILE A 75 -7.48 -1.08 4.38
CA ILE A 75 -8.76 -1.80 4.27
C ILE A 75 -9.87 -0.86 3.77
N ARG A 76 -9.96 0.36 4.31
CA ARG A 76 -10.96 1.36 3.89
C ARG A 76 -10.77 1.79 2.44
N VAL A 77 -9.53 1.96 1.98
CA VAL A 77 -9.27 2.24 0.54
C VAL A 77 -9.75 1.09 -0.34
N GLN A 78 -9.55 -0.17 0.07
CA GLN A 78 -10.03 -1.33 -0.69
C GLN A 78 -11.55 -1.43 -0.70
N GLU A 79 -12.20 -1.17 0.43
CA GLU A 79 -13.66 -1.15 0.56
C GLU A 79 -14.27 -0.02 -0.27
N SER A 80 -13.70 1.19 -0.18
CA SER A 80 -14.10 2.34 -0.99
C SER A 80 -14.01 2.05 -2.49
N MET A 81 -12.88 1.51 -2.97
CA MET A 81 -12.75 1.12 -4.38
C MET A 81 -13.78 0.07 -4.82
N ARG A 82 -14.21 -0.85 -3.92
CA ARG A 82 -15.27 -1.82 -4.22
C ARG A 82 -16.66 -1.17 -4.25
N ARG A 83 -16.92 -0.20 -3.38
CA ARG A 83 -18.18 0.56 -3.37
C ARG A 83 -18.32 1.45 -4.62
N VAL A 84 -17.24 2.13 -4.99
CA VAL A 84 -17.19 3.04 -6.14
C VAL A 84 -17.20 2.29 -7.47
N ASP A 85 -16.40 1.22 -7.61
CA ASP A 85 -16.18 0.55 -8.89
C ASP A 85 -15.90 -0.96 -8.71
N LEU A 86 -16.92 -1.72 -8.31
CA LEU A 86 -16.80 -3.18 -8.15
C LEU A 86 -16.40 -3.85 -9.47
N GLN A 87 -16.99 -3.43 -10.59
CA GLN A 87 -16.74 -4.01 -11.90
C GLN A 87 -15.30 -3.79 -12.35
N GLY A 88 -14.78 -2.57 -12.27
CA GLY A 88 -13.40 -2.28 -12.62
C GLY A 88 -12.42 -2.94 -11.64
N VAL A 89 -12.75 -3.11 -10.36
CA VAL A 89 -11.90 -3.91 -9.45
C VAL A 89 -11.81 -5.36 -9.94
N LEU A 90 -12.94 -5.97 -10.31
CA LEU A 90 -12.98 -7.32 -10.87
C LEU A 90 -12.24 -7.41 -12.20
N MET A 91 -12.54 -6.51 -13.15
CA MET A 91 -11.89 -6.47 -14.46
C MET A 91 -10.38 -6.30 -14.32
N ARG A 92 -9.90 -5.37 -13.49
CA ARG A 92 -8.47 -5.21 -13.21
C ARG A 92 -7.89 -6.50 -12.64
N SER A 93 -8.58 -7.17 -11.70
CA SER A 93 -8.11 -8.43 -11.12
C SER A 93 -8.03 -9.58 -12.12
N LEU A 94 -8.96 -9.65 -13.08
CA LEU A 94 -9.00 -10.66 -14.15
C LEU A 94 -8.01 -10.34 -15.29
N GLN A 95 -7.81 -9.06 -15.57
CA GLN A 95 -6.84 -8.55 -16.54
C GLN A 95 -5.41 -8.56 -16.01
N LEU A 96 -5.19 -8.81 -14.71
CA LEU A 96 -3.87 -9.17 -14.20
C LEU A 96 -3.47 -10.47 -14.90
N ASN A 97 -2.75 -10.30 -16.01
CA ASN A 97 -1.95 -11.33 -16.65
C ASN A 97 -0.56 -11.23 -16.00
N PRO A 98 -0.33 -11.80 -14.79
CA PRO A 98 0.99 -11.78 -14.21
C PRO A 98 1.94 -12.39 -15.24
N ARG A 99 2.91 -11.59 -15.69
CA ARG A 99 3.89 -12.03 -16.68
C ARG A 99 4.51 -13.30 -16.14
N ARG A 100 4.30 -14.41 -16.86
CA ARG A 100 4.74 -15.73 -16.40
C ARG A 100 6.23 -15.64 -16.11
N ARG A 101 6.61 -15.79 -14.84
CA ARG A 101 8.04 -15.75 -14.46
C ARG A 101 8.73 -16.87 -15.20
N ARG A 102 9.72 -16.51 -16.02
CA ARG A 102 10.52 -17.48 -16.74
C ARG A 102 11.31 -18.31 -15.72
N LYS A 103 11.20 -19.63 -15.81
CA LYS A 103 12.11 -20.55 -15.12
C LYS A 103 13.30 -20.76 -16.03
N TYR A 104 14.49 -20.44 -15.55
CA TYR A 104 15.73 -20.65 -16.29
C TYR A 104 16.40 -21.92 -15.81
N SER A 105 16.77 -22.78 -16.74
CA SER A 105 17.69 -23.90 -16.51
C SER A 105 18.98 -23.52 -17.21
N VAL A 106 20.05 -23.42 -16.44
CA VAL A 106 21.33 -22.90 -16.91
C VAL A 106 22.45 -23.83 -16.42
N PRO A 107 23.51 -24.05 -17.21
CA PRO A 107 24.51 -25.09 -16.94
C PRO A 107 25.44 -24.80 -15.75
N GLY A 108 25.46 -23.57 -15.23
CA GLY A 108 26.26 -23.22 -14.06
C GLY A 108 26.13 -21.75 -13.65
N PRO A 109 26.82 -21.32 -12.59
CA PRO A 109 26.88 -19.92 -12.19
C PRO A 109 27.33 -19.03 -13.35
N ASN A 110 26.77 -17.81 -13.44
CA ASN A 110 27.14 -16.80 -14.45
C ASN A 110 26.79 -17.12 -15.92
N SER A 111 26.09 -18.21 -16.19
CA SER A 111 25.71 -18.61 -17.57
C SER A 111 24.44 -17.92 -18.10
N LEU A 112 23.74 -17.14 -17.26
CA LEU A 112 22.62 -16.29 -17.67
C LEU A 112 22.71 -14.93 -16.97
N TRP A 113 22.56 -13.88 -17.77
CA TRP A 113 22.48 -12.51 -17.30
C TRP A 113 21.08 -11.96 -17.59
N HIS A 114 20.47 -11.40 -16.56
CA HIS A 114 19.21 -10.67 -16.67
C HIS A 114 19.48 -9.19 -16.51
N ILE A 115 19.15 -8.41 -17.54
CA ILE A 115 19.19 -6.95 -17.48
C ILE A 115 17.75 -6.51 -17.23
N ASP A 116 17.47 -6.04 -16.01
CA ASP A 116 16.17 -5.47 -15.67
C ASP A 116 16.25 -3.94 -15.79
N GLY A 117 15.32 -3.37 -16.56
CA GLY A 117 15.24 -1.93 -16.75
C GLY A 117 14.64 -1.27 -15.53
N ASN A 118 15.42 -0.45 -14.83
CA ASN A 118 14.91 0.29 -13.66
C ASN A 118 14.16 1.55 -14.12
N HIS A 119 13.00 1.36 -14.76
CA HIS A 119 12.17 2.45 -15.30
C HIS A 119 11.73 3.47 -14.23
N LYS A 120 11.89 3.16 -12.94
CA LYS A 120 11.60 4.05 -11.82
C LYS A 120 12.65 5.15 -11.63
N LEU A 121 13.80 5.07 -12.30
CA LEU A 121 14.92 6.02 -12.21
C LEU A 121 15.06 6.94 -13.43
N ILE A 122 14.21 6.77 -14.44
CA ILE A 122 14.18 7.64 -15.61
C ILE A 122 13.32 8.85 -15.25
N ARG A 123 13.91 10.04 -15.36
CA ARG A 123 13.34 11.33 -14.94
C ARG A 123 12.77 12.08 -16.14
#